data_AF-A0A2M9XHS6-F1
#
_entry.id   AF-A0A2M9XHS6-F1
#
_cell.length_a   1.000
_cell.length_b   1.000
_cell.length_c   1.000
_cell.angle_alpha   90.00
_cell.angle_beta   90.00
_cell.angle_gamma   90.00
#
_symmetry.space_group_name_H-M   'P 1'
#
loop_
_entity.id
_entity.type
_entity.pdbx_description
1 polymer ?
#
loop_
_entity_poly.entity_id
_entity_poly.type
_entity_poly.pdbx_seq_one_letter_code
_entity_poly.pdbx_strand_id
1 'polypeptide(L)'
;MTQFQSGPIDPLRLERFEFNADVIRQFKENQTIPVDFYNKNGQILIHRKDNASEADINKLQKFELQGIYFLLSERHKVGIQTDQPDSVNGKKVSYIKLVNPDLTLQMARQASDLLKDLRDYPLNGNHVKNVAKAIDGILDDFANSQDVELGLVNVIEVMKSAGVETDSEVLTKRTVISMAMKLRSLKAISVKDNENSKAQQLNLMMAAYMVDIGKVRMKFPVHGNLSTEEFEYVKNHPIISYLMIGNMASIQSPVKTAVLNSHRPYRGEGLNNNYPSTAFLTKRLGEYYEKYKNDPSRSVLVEDMQRQLYILQSNSYSEDDPAIISIAGEFASLSSEQHWRSAYSPVTAMKLILNNSFFSYNERVVKEFFDFMALSLCENKSVLNEGDYVIVVSTDSQHKIHFETCVIKEINKNQTRPLLERVGTIRPVFSNKGKLKIVGYDRKTFRPDIRKAVFNLANAVDPRRVIYSIDPELDPPLFDLIDRSYRKTAPKSVA
;
A
#
# COMPACT_ATOMS: atom_id res chain seq x y z
N MET A 1 -23.30 -14.59 21.74
CA MET A 1 -24.08 -15.14 20.62
C MET A 1 -25.21 -14.18 20.36
N THR A 2 -25.02 -13.29 19.39
CA THR A 2 -26.00 -12.29 18.96
C THR A 2 -25.97 -12.34 17.45
N GLN A 3 -27.01 -12.92 16.87
CA GLN A 3 -27.20 -13.01 15.43
C GLN A 3 -27.35 -11.59 14.89
N PHE A 4 -26.39 -11.14 14.09
CA PHE A 4 -26.60 -9.97 13.23
C PHE A 4 -27.61 -10.39 12.16
N GLN A 5 -28.85 -9.92 12.32
CA GLN A 5 -29.82 -9.92 11.24
C GLN A 5 -29.28 -9.00 10.14
N SER A 6 -28.95 -9.57 8.99
CA SER A 6 -28.87 -8.85 7.73
C SER A 6 -30.20 -8.08 7.56
N GLY A 7 -30.15 -6.75 7.56
CA GLY A 7 -31.31 -5.97 7.15
C GLY A 7 -31.79 -6.43 5.76
N PRO A 8 -33.09 -6.33 5.45
CA PRO A 8 -33.61 -6.78 4.17
C PRO A 8 -32.89 -6.01 3.06
N ILE A 9 -32.22 -6.75 2.16
CA ILE A 9 -31.70 -6.22 0.90
C ILE A 9 -32.91 -5.62 0.19
N ASP A 10 -32.93 -4.30 0.00
CA ASP A 10 -33.97 -3.65 -0.80
C ASP A 10 -33.92 -4.27 -2.21
N PRO A 11 -34.94 -5.06 -2.59
CA PRO A 11 -34.92 -5.82 -3.84
C PRO A 11 -34.98 -4.92 -5.08
N LEU A 12 -35.23 -3.62 -4.90
CA LEU A 12 -35.32 -2.60 -5.95
C LEU A 12 -34.02 -1.79 -6.12
N ARG A 13 -32.96 -2.07 -5.35
CA ARG A 13 -31.69 -1.35 -5.48
C ARG A 13 -31.02 -1.66 -6.82
N LEU A 14 -30.77 -0.62 -7.60
CA LEU A 14 -30.12 -0.70 -8.91
C LEU A 14 -28.59 -0.63 -8.77
N GLU A 15 -27.89 -1.53 -9.46
CA GLU A 15 -26.43 -1.52 -9.63
C GLU A 15 -26.09 -1.18 -11.09
N ARG A 16 -25.06 -0.35 -11.31
CA ARG A 16 -24.63 0.01 -12.67
C ARG A 16 -24.00 -1.21 -13.33
N PHE A 17 -24.42 -1.51 -14.56
CA PHE A 17 -23.80 -2.53 -15.39
C PHE A 17 -22.47 -2.00 -15.97
N GLU A 18 -21.38 -2.70 -15.67
CA GLU A 18 -20.08 -2.43 -16.26
C GLU A 18 -19.94 -3.24 -17.55
N PHE A 19 -19.72 -2.55 -18.66
CA PHE A 19 -19.57 -3.18 -19.97
C PHE A 19 -18.24 -3.93 -20.06
N ASN A 20 -18.30 -5.23 -19.82
CA ASN A 20 -17.17 -6.14 -19.99
C ASN A 20 -17.31 -6.91 -21.30
N ALA A 21 -16.29 -6.86 -22.17
CA ALA A 21 -16.27 -7.54 -23.46
C ALA A 21 -16.54 -9.05 -23.35
N ASP A 22 -16.08 -9.70 -22.28
CA ASP A 22 -16.30 -11.13 -22.06
C ASP A 22 -17.77 -11.43 -21.68
N VAL A 23 -18.41 -10.56 -20.91
CA VAL A 23 -19.84 -10.69 -20.54
C VAL A 23 -20.72 -10.51 -21.78
N ILE A 24 -20.42 -9.51 -22.61
CA ILE A 24 -21.14 -9.29 -23.87
C ILE A 24 -20.92 -10.48 -24.82
N ARG A 25 -19.72 -11.06 -24.86
CA ARG A 25 -19.45 -12.28 -25.64
C ARG A 25 -20.31 -13.44 -25.13
N GLN A 26 -20.40 -13.65 -23.82
CA GLN A 26 -21.24 -14.70 -23.23
C GLN A 26 -22.73 -14.51 -23.55
N PHE A 27 -23.24 -13.28 -23.55
CA PHE A 27 -24.63 -13.01 -23.96
C PHE A 27 -24.87 -13.39 -25.43
N LYS A 28 -23.87 -13.17 -26.31
CA LYS A 28 -23.93 -13.56 -27.72
C LYS A 28 -23.86 -15.07 -27.90
N GLU A 29 -22.93 -15.73 -27.22
CA GLU A 29 -22.76 -17.18 -27.27
C GLU A 29 -24.01 -17.91 -26.76
N ASN A 30 -24.59 -17.44 -25.66
CA ASN A 30 -25.79 -18.04 -25.07
C ASN A 30 -27.09 -17.53 -25.70
N GLN A 31 -27.03 -16.54 -26.60
CA GLN A 31 -28.19 -15.86 -27.19
C GLN A 31 -29.20 -15.38 -26.14
N THR A 32 -28.72 -14.87 -25.00
CA THR A 32 -29.57 -14.49 -23.86
C THR A 32 -29.22 -13.12 -23.31
N ILE A 33 -30.23 -12.34 -22.94
CA ILE A 33 -30.15 -11.17 -22.06
C ILE A 33 -30.76 -11.60 -20.72
N PRO A 34 -29.96 -11.83 -19.67
CA PRO A 34 -30.41 -12.58 -18.50
C PRO A 34 -31.24 -11.78 -17.48
N VAL A 35 -31.27 -10.45 -17.61
CA VAL A 35 -31.96 -9.52 -16.70
C VAL A 35 -32.61 -8.37 -17.46
N ASP A 36 -33.54 -7.70 -16.80
CA ASP A 36 -34.00 -6.39 -17.26
C ASP A 36 -32.92 -5.35 -16.96
N PHE A 37 -32.66 -4.47 -17.92
CA PHE A 37 -31.78 -3.32 -17.76
C PHE A 37 -32.58 -2.05 -17.65
N TYR A 38 -32.20 -1.20 -16.71
CA TYR A 38 -32.87 0.02 -16.32
C TYR A 38 -31.99 1.25 -16.60
N ASN A 39 -32.62 2.42 -16.68
CA ASN A 39 -31.92 3.68 -16.51
C ASN A 39 -31.75 4.02 -15.01
N LYS A 40 -31.01 5.09 -14.71
CA LYS A 40 -30.78 5.57 -13.33
C LYS A 40 -32.05 5.91 -12.53
N ASN A 41 -33.18 6.11 -13.21
CA ASN A 41 -34.48 6.44 -12.61
C ASN A 41 -35.37 5.20 -12.42
N GLY A 42 -34.87 4.00 -12.74
CA GLY A 42 -35.62 2.74 -12.60
C GLY A 42 -36.62 2.44 -13.71
N GLN A 43 -36.53 3.12 -14.86
CA GLN A 43 -37.30 2.75 -16.05
C GLN A 43 -36.55 1.69 -16.84
N ILE A 44 -37.25 0.64 -17.28
CA ILE A 44 -36.67 -0.43 -18.09
C ILE A 44 -36.31 0.12 -19.47
N LEU A 45 -35.06 -0.07 -19.88
CA LEU A 45 -34.52 0.25 -21.20
C LEU A 45 -34.50 -0.99 -22.11
N ILE A 46 -34.12 -2.15 -21.56
CA ILE A 46 -33.98 -3.41 -22.29
C ILE A 46 -34.54 -4.53 -21.41
N HIS A 47 -35.42 -5.35 -21.98
CA HIS A 47 -35.96 -6.51 -21.27
C HIS A 47 -35.03 -7.72 -21.33
N ARG A 48 -35.09 -8.55 -20.28
CA ARG A 48 -34.55 -9.91 -20.31
C ARG A 48 -35.14 -10.70 -21.48
N LYS A 49 -34.34 -11.56 -22.10
CA LYS A 49 -34.71 -12.27 -23.32
C LYS A 49 -33.88 -13.54 -23.50
N ASP A 50 -34.52 -14.71 -23.55
CA ASP A 50 -33.85 -16.02 -23.65
C ASP A 50 -33.48 -16.43 -25.10
N ASN A 51 -33.84 -15.62 -26.11
CA ASN A 51 -33.49 -15.81 -27.53
C ASN A 51 -33.13 -14.44 -28.16
N ALA A 52 -32.16 -13.76 -27.57
CA ALA A 52 -31.70 -12.46 -28.01
C ALA A 52 -30.89 -12.58 -29.30
N SER A 53 -31.27 -11.80 -30.32
CA SER A 53 -30.47 -11.66 -31.53
C SER A 53 -29.19 -10.86 -31.25
N GLU A 54 -28.17 -10.98 -32.10
CA GLU A 54 -26.99 -10.11 -32.00
C GLU A 54 -27.35 -8.63 -32.03
N ALA A 55 -28.37 -8.25 -32.82
CA ALA A 55 -28.86 -6.88 -32.86
C ALA A 55 -29.48 -6.43 -31.53
N ASP A 56 -30.10 -7.34 -30.77
CA ASP A 56 -30.63 -7.04 -29.44
C ASP A 56 -29.50 -6.84 -28.42
N ILE A 57 -28.45 -7.66 -28.48
CA ILE A 57 -27.30 -7.56 -27.58
C ILE A 57 -26.47 -6.31 -27.91
N ASN A 58 -26.30 -5.99 -29.19
CA ASN A 58 -25.61 -4.76 -29.62
C ASN A 58 -26.36 -3.48 -29.21
N LYS A 59 -27.66 -3.54 -28.87
CA LYS A 59 -28.36 -2.37 -28.27
C LYS A 59 -27.79 -2.00 -26.91
N LEU A 60 -27.26 -2.95 -26.14
CA LEU A 60 -26.63 -2.66 -24.84
C LEU A 60 -25.49 -1.65 -25.03
N GLN A 61 -24.66 -1.83 -26.06
CA GLN A 61 -23.51 -0.95 -26.35
C GLN A 61 -23.91 0.50 -26.62
N LYS A 62 -25.13 0.75 -27.12
CA LYS A 62 -25.63 2.13 -27.35
C LYS A 62 -25.79 2.92 -26.05
N PHE A 63 -25.87 2.24 -24.91
CA PHE A 63 -26.05 2.85 -23.61
C PHE A 63 -24.75 2.84 -22.78
N GLU A 64 -23.62 2.44 -23.34
CA GLU A 64 -22.32 2.43 -22.65
C GLU A 64 -21.96 3.81 -22.06
N LEU A 65 -22.15 4.86 -22.86
CA LEU A 65 -21.91 6.24 -22.45
C LEU A 65 -22.95 6.77 -21.44
N GLN A 66 -24.19 6.28 -21.52
CA GLN A 66 -25.31 6.76 -20.69
C GLN A 66 -25.43 6.00 -19.35
N GLY A 67 -24.85 4.80 -19.28
CA GLY A 67 -25.00 3.86 -18.18
C GLY A 67 -26.34 3.13 -18.23
N ILE A 68 -26.29 1.80 -18.06
CA ILE A 68 -27.47 0.97 -17.76
C ILE A 68 -27.29 0.30 -16.41
N TYR A 69 -28.39 -0.09 -15.80
CA TYR A 69 -28.43 -0.63 -14.46
C TYR A 69 -29.22 -1.93 -14.44
N PHE A 70 -28.98 -2.79 -13.45
CA PHE A 70 -29.76 -4.01 -13.21
C PHE A 70 -30.09 -4.10 -11.73
N LEU A 71 -31.06 -4.95 -11.35
CA LEU A 71 -31.40 -5.15 -9.95
C LEU A 71 -30.26 -5.88 -9.23
N LEU A 72 -29.81 -5.34 -8.08
CA LEU A 72 -28.75 -5.94 -7.26
C LEU A 72 -29.07 -7.41 -6.89
N SER A 73 -30.35 -7.73 -6.70
CA SER A 73 -30.83 -9.10 -6.43
C SER A 73 -30.56 -10.08 -7.60
N GLU A 74 -30.41 -9.57 -8.83
CA GLU A 74 -30.19 -10.37 -10.04
C GLU A 74 -28.73 -10.39 -10.51
N ARG A 75 -27.80 -9.84 -9.72
CA ARG A 75 -26.35 -9.77 -10.03
C ARG A 75 -25.75 -11.11 -10.46
N HIS A 76 -26.20 -12.20 -9.84
CA HIS A 76 -25.75 -13.56 -10.15
C HIS A 76 -26.06 -14.01 -11.59
N LYS A 77 -26.96 -13.32 -12.30
CA LYS A 77 -27.39 -13.65 -13.66
C LYS A 77 -26.61 -12.90 -14.74
N VAL A 78 -26.02 -11.76 -14.41
CA VAL A 78 -25.44 -10.82 -15.40
C VAL A 78 -23.92 -10.97 -15.54
N GLY A 79 -23.26 -11.54 -14.53
CA GLY A 79 -21.82 -11.77 -14.55
C GLY A 79 -21.45 -13.13 -15.15
N ILE A 80 -20.27 -13.19 -15.76
CA ILE A 80 -19.47 -14.41 -15.69
C ILE A 80 -19.31 -14.67 -14.19
N GLN A 81 -19.84 -15.78 -13.68
CA GLN A 81 -19.43 -16.28 -12.37
C GLN A 81 -17.94 -16.64 -12.51
N THR A 82 -17.07 -15.63 -12.39
CA THR A 82 -15.77 -15.89 -11.78
C THR A 82 -16.14 -16.39 -10.40
N ASP A 83 -15.87 -17.67 -10.11
CA ASP A 83 -15.88 -18.24 -8.76
C ASP A 83 -14.99 -17.36 -7.88
N GLN A 84 -15.55 -16.26 -7.39
CA GLN A 84 -14.87 -15.32 -6.53
C GLN A 84 -15.00 -15.90 -5.14
N PRO A 85 -13.89 -16.38 -4.55
CA PRO A 85 -13.98 -17.06 -3.27
C PRO A 85 -14.47 -16.07 -2.20
N ASP A 86 -15.36 -16.54 -1.33
CA ASP A 86 -15.81 -15.77 -0.15
C ASP A 86 -14.67 -15.54 0.86
N SER A 87 -13.62 -16.36 0.78
CA SER A 87 -12.42 -16.23 1.61
C SER A 87 -11.16 -16.74 0.90
N VAL A 88 -10.03 -16.11 1.20
CA VAL A 88 -8.70 -16.54 0.75
C VAL A 88 -7.84 -16.82 1.98
N ASN A 89 -7.30 -18.04 2.08
CA ASN A 89 -6.50 -18.50 3.23
C ASN A 89 -7.19 -18.25 4.59
N GLY A 90 -8.50 -18.53 4.65
CA GLY A 90 -9.33 -18.33 5.84
C GLY A 90 -9.67 -16.87 6.18
N LYS A 91 -9.24 -15.90 5.36
CA LYS A 91 -9.61 -14.49 5.51
C LYS A 91 -10.74 -14.15 4.54
N LYS A 92 -11.85 -13.63 5.07
CA LYS A 92 -12.95 -13.09 4.25
C LYS A 92 -12.42 -12.02 3.31
N VAL A 93 -12.98 -11.96 2.10
CA VAL A 93 -12.64 -10.95 1.11
C VAL A 93 -13.88 -10.20 0.68
N SER A 94 -13.69 -8.98 0.20
CA SER A 94 -14.76 -8.16 -0.37
C SER A 94 -14.32 -7.65 -1.74
N TYR A 95 -15.24 -7.70 -2.69
CA TYR A 95 -15.04 -7.15 -4.03
C TYR A 95 -15.74 -5.80 -4.19
N ILE A 96 -16.29 -5.26 -3.09
CA ILE A 96 -16.93 -3.95 -3.07
C ILE A 96 -15.86 -2.88 -3.20
N LYS A 97 -16.06 -1.99 -4.16
CA LYS A 97 -15.26 -0.78 -4.39
C LYS A 97 -15.55 0.19 -3.24
N LEU A 98 -14.58 0.35 -2.32
CA LEU A 98 -14.78 1.08 -1.07
C LEU A 98 -14.70 2.59 -1.19
N VAL A 99 -13.71 3.11 -1.90
CA VAL A 99 -13.51 4.55 -2.01
C VAL A 99 -14.30 5.07 -3.20
N ASN A 100 -15.14 6.09 -3.03
CA ASN A 100 -15.85 6.69 -4.14
C ASN A 100 -14.87 7.04 -5.28
N PRO A 101 -15.02 6.46 -6.49
CA PRO A 101 -14.14 6.72 -7.62
C PRO A 101 -14.04 8.20 -7.97
N ASP A 102 -15.14 8.94 -7.85
CA ASP A 102 -15.19 10.37 -8.16
C ASP A 102 -14.39 11.19 -7.15
N LEU A 103 -14.50 10.87 -5.85
CA LEU A 103 -13.70 11.51 -4.80
C LEU A 103 -12.21 11.22 -4.99
N THR A 104 -11.86 9.99 -5.33
CA THR A 104 -10.47 9.59 -5.60
C THR A 104 -9.91 10.33 -6.82
N LEU A 105 -10.68 10.40 -7.90
CA LEU A 105 -10.30 11.12 -9.11
C LEU A 105 -10.15 12.63 -8.86
N GLN A 106 -11.06 13.21 -8.07
CA GLN A 106 -10.99 14.61 -7.66
C GLN A 106 -9.72 14.88 -6.83
N MET A 107 -9.41 14.03 -5.85
CA MET A 107 -8.20 14.16 -5.05
C MET A 107 -6.94 14.10 -5.92
N ALA A 108 -6.89 13.17 -6.88
CA ALA A 108 -5.76 13.06 -7.80
C ALA A 108 -5.61 14.30 -8.71
N ARG A 109 -6.70 14.85 -9.23
CA ARG A 109 -6.66 16.10 -9.99
C ARG A 109 -6.17 17.26 -9.14
N GLN A 110 -6.70 17.39 -7.91
CA GLN A 110 -6.25 18.41 -6.95
C GLN A 110 -4.78 18.24 -6.55
N ALA A 111 -4.28 17.00 -6.47
CA ALA A 111 -2.86 16.74 -6.25
C ALA A 111 -2.02 17.22 -7.44
N SER A 112 -2.48 16.98 -8.68
CA SER A 112 -1.78 17.49 -9.88
C SER A 112 -1.75 19.02 -9.90
N ASP A 113 -2.88 19.67 -9.62
CA ASP A 113 -2.98 21.13 -9.60
C ASP A 113 -2.10 21.73 -8.49
N LEU A 114 -2.14 21.15 -7.28
CA LEU A 114 -1.26 21.57 -6.20
C LEU A 114 0.22 21.46 -6.59
N LEU A 115 0.64 20.31 -7.14
CA LEU A 115 2.04 20.10 -7.50
C LEU A 115 2.49 21.07 -8.61
N LYS A 116 1.61 21.43 -9.55
CA LYS A 116 1.87 22.45 -10.57
C LYS A 116 2.00 23.84 -9.95
N ASP A 117 1.04 24.25 -9.13
CA ASP A 117 1.06 25.56 -8.46
C ASP A 117 2.30 25.72 -7.58
N LEU A 118 2.69 24.66 -6.88
CA LEU A 118 3.86 24.66 -6.01
C LEU A 118 5.18 24.78 -6.75
N ARG A 119 5.23 24.64 -8.09
CA ARG A 119 6.44 24.94 -8.88
C ARG A 119 6.76 26.43 -8.88
N ASP A 120 5.73 27.26 -8.92
CA ASP A 120 5.86 28.70 -9.08
C ASP A 120 5.57 29.44 -7.78
N TYR A 121 4.56 29.01 -7.02
CA TYR A 121 4.05 29.71 -5.84
C TYR A 121 4.32 28.96 -4.52
N PRO A 122 4.51 29.68 -3.40
CA PRO A 122 4.62 29.04 -2.09
C PRO A 122 3.28 28.43 -1.65
N LEU A 123 3.35 27.39 -0.82
CA LEU A 123 2.17 26.82 -0.17
C LEU A 123 1.47 27.89 0.68
N ASN A 124 0.14 27.97 0.61
CA ASN A 124 -0.66 28.93 1.36
C ASN A 124 -1.86 28.26 2.06
N GLY A 125 -2.61 29.05 2.84
CA GLY A 125 -3.73 28.53 3.64
C GLY A 125 -4.87 27.94 2.80
N ASN A 126 -5.12 28.45 1.59
CA ASN A 126 -6.14 27.91 0.70
C ASN A 126 -5.77 26.52 0.19
N HIS A 127 -4.50 26.31 -0.16
CA HIS A 127 -4.00 24.98 -0.54
C HIS A 127 -4.25 23.97 0.59
N VAL A 128 -3.86 24.32 1.83
CA VAL A 128 -4.03 23.45 2.99
C VAL A 128 -5.51 23.15 3.25
N LYS A 129 -6.39 24.15 3.16
CA LYS A 129 -7.83 23.99 3.35
C LYS A 129 -8.45 23.05 2.29
N ASN A 130 -8.04 23.21 1.03
CA ASN A 130 -8.53 22.36 -0.07
C ASN A 130 -8.09 20.90 0.11
N VAL A 131 -6.81 20.68 0.46
CA VAL A 131 -6.29 19.34 0.74
C VAL A 131 -7.00 18.72 1.94
N ALA A 132 -7.17 19.46 3.03
CA ALA A 132 -7.88 18.99 4.22
C ALA A 132 -9.32 18.56 3.88
N LYS A 133 -10.04 19.35 3.05
CA LYS A 133 -11.40 19.02 2.60
C LYS A 133 -11.44 17.74 1.75
N ALA A 134 -10.48 17.57 0.84
CA ALA A 134 -10.42 16.37 0.00
C ALA A 134 -10.14 15.11 0.82
N ILE A 135 -9.21 15.22 1.77
CA ILE A 135 -8.85 14.18 2.73
C ILE A 135 -10.05 13.79 3.59
N ASP A 136 -10.75 14.77 4.16
CA ASP A 136 -11.91 14.53 5.04
C ASP A 136 -13.04 13.83 4.28
N GLY A 137 -13.31 14.24 3.03
CA GLY A 137 -14.34 13.60 2.19
C GLY A 137 -14.05 12.12 1.90
N ILE A 138 -12.80 11.78 1.58
CA ILE A 138 -12.40 10.38 1.35
C ILE A 138 -12.39 9.57 2.66
N LEU A 139 -11.94 10.19 3.75
CA LEU A 139 -11.93 9.55 5.05
C LEU A 139 -13.35 9.20 5.50
N ASP A 140 -14.28 10.14 5.39
CA ASP A 140 -15.68 9.92 5.78
C ASP A 140 -16.36 8.88 4.89
N ASP A 141 -16.12 8.90 3.58
CA ASP A 141 -16.64 7.90 2.65
C ASP A 141 -16.14 6.48 3.01
N PHE A 142 -14.83 6.34 3.24
CA PHE A 142 -14.22 5.07 3.57
C PHE A 142 -14.61 4.56 4.97
N ALA A 143 -14.60 5.43 5.99
CA ALA A 143 -14.86 5.07 7.38
C ALA A 143 -16.31 4.64 7.63
N ASN A 144 -17.26 5.19 6.87
CA ASN A 144 -18.68 4.87 6.97
C ASN A 144 -19.09 3.64 6.13
N SER A 145 -18.17 3.05 5.36
CA SER A 145 -18.47 1.87 4.57
C SER A 145 -18.53 0.59 5.41
N GLN A 146 -19.45 -0.31 5.05
CA GLN A 146 -19.63 -1.61 5.70
C GLN A 146 -18.44 -2.57 5.47
N ASP A 147 -17.68 -2.35 4.40
CA ASP A 147 -16.56 -3.22 3.98
C ASP A 147 -15.17 -2.65 4.32
N VAL A 148 -15.09 -1.61 5.15
CA VAL A 148 -13.86 -0.89 5.57
C VAL A 148 -12.67 -1.78 5.94
N GLU A 149 -12.91 -2.98 6.48
CA GLU A 149 -11.89 -3.97 6.84
C GLU A 149 -11.33 -4.77 5.66
N LEU A 150 -12.12 -4.90 4.58
CA LEU A 150 -11.88 -5.88 3.52
C LEU A 150 -11.61 -5.23 2.14
N GLY A 151 -12.27 -4.14 1.78
CA GLY A 151 -12.10 -3.54 0.46
C GLY A 151 -10.99 -2.48 0.39
N LEU A 152 -10.31 -2.33 -0.75
CA LEU A 152 -9.52 -1.15 -1.15
C LEU A 152 -9.18 -1.22 -2.65
N VAL A 153 -9.84 -2.14 -3.38
CA VAL A 153 -9.38 -2.62 -4.70
C VAL A 153 -9.40 -1.50 -5.75
N ASN A 154 -10.29 -0.52 -5.59
CA ASN A 154 -10.56 0.48 -6.61
C ASN A 154 -9.52 1.59 -6.70
N VAL A 155 -8.71 1.88 -5.68
CA VAL A 155 -7.77 3.03 -5.74
C VAL A 155 -6.76 2.84 -6.88
N ILE A 156 -6.25 1.62 -7.06
CA ILE A 156 -5.29 1.31 -8.12
C ILE A 156 -5.97 1.38 -9.50
N GLU A 157 -7.16 0.82 -9.64
CA GLU A 157 -7.94 0.77 -10.88
C GLU A 157 -8.36 2.18 -11.34
N VAL A 158 -8.89 2.99 -10.41
CA VAL A 158 -9.36 4.35 -10.69
C VAL A 158 -8.19 5.23 -11.12
N MET A 159 -7.03 5.10 -10.46
CA MET A 159 -5.85 5.91 -10.81
C MET A 159 -5.24 5.55 -12.17
N LYS A 160 -5.21 4.27 -12.56
CA LYS A 160 -4.78 3.88 -13.91
C LYS A 160 -5.62 4.54 -15.01
N SER A 161 -6.91 4.75 -14.75
CA SER A 161 -7.86 5.31 -15.72
C SER A 161 -7.94 6.85 -15.66
N ALA A 162 -7.40 7.46 -14.62
CA ALA A 162 -7.54 8.90 -14.35
C ALA A 162 -6.70 9.80 -15.26
N GLY A 163 -5.62 9.27 -15.85
CA GLY A 163 -4.71 10.02 -16.72
C GLY A 163 -3.99 11.18 -16.01
N VAL A 164 -3.76 11.08 -14.70
CA VAL A 164 -3.02 12.08 -13.92
C VAL A 164 -1.51 11.88 -14.02
N GLU A 165 -0.74 12.93 -13.73
CA GLU A 165 0.73 12.84 -13.66
C GLU A 165 1.17 11.82 -12.60
N THR A 166 2.27 11.10 -12.87
CA THR A 166 2.84 10.07 -11.97
C THR A 166 2.97 10.53 -10.52
N ASP A 167 3.47 11.74 -10.28
CA ASP A 167 3.68 12.25 -8.92
C ASP A 167 2.35 12.44 -8.18
N SER A 168 1.29 12.83 -8.89
CA SER A 168 -0.06 12.93 -8.33
C SER A 168 -0.64 11.54 -8.02
N GLU A 169 -0.45 10.57 -8.92
CA GLU A 169 -0.88 9.19 -8.70
C GLU A 169 -0.21 8.59 -7.46
N VAL A 170 1.11 8.72 -7.34
CA VAL A 170 1.88 8.20 -6.19
C VAL A 170 1.45 8.88 -4.90
N LEU A 171 1.28 10.20 -4.91
CA LEU A 171 0.83 10.98 -3.77
C LEU A 171 -0.57 10.52 -3.30
N THR A 172 -1.52 10.38 -4.24
CA THR A 172 -2.90 9.98 -3.95
C THR A 172 -2.95 8.55 -3.40
N LYS A 173 -2.30 7.59 -4.08
CA LYS A 173 -2.22 6.19 -3.62
C LYS A 173 -1.64 6.11 -2.22
N ARG A 174 -0.52 6.81 -1.96
CA ARG A 174 0.11 6.83 -0.64
C ARG A 174 -0.85 7.34 0.42
N THR A 175 -1.52 8.47 0.20
CA THR A 175 -2.44 9.04 1.19
C THR A 175 -3.60 8.10 1.52
N VAL A 176 -4.22 7.49 0.51
CA VAL A 176 -5.36 6.59 0.70
C VAL A 176 -4.94 5.28 1.38
N ILE A 177 -3.78 4.71 1.00
CA ILE A 177 -3.25 3.50 1.62
C ILE A 177 -2.86 3.76 3.08
N SER A 178 -2.18 4.88 3.37
CA SER A 178 -1.82 5.25 4.74
C SER A 178 -3.04 5.42 5.64
N MET A 179 -4.11 6.05 5.12
CA MET A 179 -5.39 6.16 5.81
C MET A 179 -5.98 4.80 6.16
N ALA A 180 -6.11 3.93 5.16
CA ALA A 180 -6.72 2.62 5.33
C ALA A 180 -5.91 1.74 6.31
N MET A 181 -4.58 1.80 6.26
CA MET A 181 -3.72 1.15 7.26
C MET A 181 -4.02 1.65 8.68
N LYS A 182 -4.02 2.97 8.88
CA LYS A 182 -4.22 3.56 10.22
C LYS A 182 -5.59 3.25 10.79
N LEU A 183 -6.64 3.32 9.96
CA LEU A 183 -8.01 2.99 10.36
C LEU A 183 -8.13 1.52 10.84
N ARG A 184 -7.55 0.59 10.07
CA ARG A 184 -7.59 -0.84 10.39
C ARG A 184 -6.76 -1.17 11.64
N SER A 185 -5.59 -0.54 11.79
CA SER A 185 -4.76 -0.70 12.99
C SER A 185 -5.46 -0.15 14.25
N LEU A 186 -6.18 0.98 14.17
CA LEU A 186 -6.87 1.58 15.32
C LEU A 186 -8.11 0.81 15.77
N LYS A 187 -8.88 0.22 14.85
CA LYS A 187 -10.07 -0.59 15.20
C LYS A 187 -9.73 -1.83 16.02
N ALA A 188 -8.47 -2.28 15.99
CA ALA A 188 -7.99 -3.35 16.86
C ALA A 188 -7.86 -2.93 18.34
N ILE A 189 -7.98 -1.63 18.69
CA ILE A 189 -7.58 -1.06 20.00
C ILE A 189 -8.76 -0.50 20.87
N SER A 190 -10.03 -0.64 20.41
CA SER A 190 -11.30 -0.32 21.13
C SER A 190 -11.98 1.03 20.84
N VAL A 191 -13.29 1.06 21.09
CA VAL A 191 -14.32 2.03 20.65
C VAL A 191 -14.35 3.35 21.45
N LYS A 192 -13.54 3.50 22.51
CA LYS A 192 -13.65 4.64 23.44
C LYS A 192 -12.97 5.95 22.99
N ASP A 193 -12.21 5.95 21.88
CA ASP A 193 -11.35 7.09 21.45
C ASP A 193 -11.70 7.66 20.06
N ASN A 194 -12.98 7.72 19.68
CA ASN A 194 -13.36 7.96 18.27
C ASN A 194 -12.97 9.36 17.72
N GLU A 195 -13.02 10.43 18.52
CA GLU A 195 -12.64 11.79 18.05
C GLU A 195 -11.12 11.99 17.95
N ASN A 196 -10.37 11.52 18.94
CA ASN A 196 -8.90 11.50 18.89
C ASN A 196 -8.40 10.64 17.72
N SER A 197 -9.12 9.57 17.39
CA SER A 197 -8.84 8.69 16.25
C SER A 197 -8.99 9.41 14.90
N LYS A 198 -10.06 10.19 14.68
CA LYS A 198 -10.25 10.95 13.43
C LYS A 198 -9.15 12.01 13.25
N ALA A 199 -8.80 12.76 14.29
CA ALA A 199 -7.73 13.76 14.22
C ALA A 199 -6.36 13.13 13.87
N GLN A 200 -6.05 11.95 14.43
CA GLN A 200 -4.83 11.21 14.08
C GLN A 200 -4.83 10.76 12.61
N GLN A 201 -5.97 10.29 12.09
CA GLN A 201 -6.11 9.88 10.69
C GLN A 201 -5.94 11.07 9.74
N LEU A 202 -6.58 12.20 10.03
CA LEU A 202 -6.43 13.43 9.24
C LEU A 202 -4.98 13.92 9.24
N ASN A 203 -4.30 13.87 10.38
CA ASN A 203 -2.88 14.24 10.47
C ASN A 203 -1.99 13.31 9.62
N LEU A 204 -2.20 12.00 9.69
CA LEU A 204 -1.45 11.03 8.88
C LEU A 204 -1.70 11.26 7.38
N MET A 205 -2.95 11.47 6.98
CA MET A 205 -3.32 11.71 5.59
C MET A 205 -2.70 13.01 5.07
N MET A 206 -2.76 14.08 5.88
CA MET A 206 -2.12 15.35 5.54
C MET A 206 -0.62 15.18 5.40
N ALA A 207 0.03 14.43 6.29
CA ALA A 207 1.46 14.15 6.19
C ALA A 207 1.78 13.35 4.93
N ALA A 208 1.05 12.27 4.66
CA ALA A 208 1.20 11.45 3.46
C ALA A 208 1.01 12.27 2.17
N TYR A 209 0.13 13.28 2.19
CA TYR A 209 -0.05 14.19 1.06
C TYR A 209 1.15 15.14 0.88
N MET A 210 1.78 15.57 1.98
CA MET A 210 2.79 16.63 1.99
C MET A 210 4.25 16.14 1.90
N VAL A 211 4.56 14.86 2.11
CA VAL A 211 5.95 14.36 2.21
C VAL A 211 6.83 14.64 1.00
N ASP A 212 6.26 14.62 -0.19
CA ASP A 212 7.00 14.73 -1.45
C ASP A 212 6.79 16.05 -2.19
N ILE A 213 6.07 17.01 -1.59
CA ILE A 213 5.81 18.28 -2.27
C ILE A 213 7.08 19.07 -2.55
N GLY A 214 8.15 18.87 -1.75
CA GLY A 214 9.47 19.45 -2.00
C GLY A 214 10.11 19.02 -3.31
N LYS A 215 9.70 17.87 -3.88
CA LYS A 215 10.24 17.37 -5.15
C LYS A 215 9.99 18.33 -6.30
N VAL A 216 8.88 19.05 -6.30
CA VAL A 216 8.53 20.00 -7.37
C VAL A 216 9.46 21.21 -7.45
N ARG A 217 10.20 21.48 -6.36
CA ARG A 217 11.22 22.55 -6.26
C ARG A 217 12.64 22.01 -6.46
N MET A 218 12.79 20.73 -6.77
CA MET A 218 14.06 20.04 -6.94
C MET A 218 14.21 19.50 -8.35
N LYS A 219 15.46 19.44 -8.85
CA LYS A 219 15.77 18.80 -10.12
C LYS A 219 16.02 17.31 -9.91
N PHE A 220 14.95 16.55 -9.75
CA PHE A 220 15.04 15.11 -9.51
C PHE A 220 15.65 14.38 -10.71
N PRO A 221 16.58 13.43 -10.49
CA PRO A 221 17.04 12.55 -11.55
C PRO A 221 15.90 11.70 -12.11
N VAL A 222 15.91 11.49 -13.43
CA VAL A 222 14.87 10.73 -14.17
C VAL A 222 15.31 9.29 -14.49
N HIS A 223 16.35 8.79 -13.82
CA HIS A 223 16.93 7.45 -14.02
C HIS A 223 17.06 6.71 -12.68
N GLY A 224 17.15 5.38 -12.72
CA GLY A 224 17.13 4.54 -11.51
C GLY A 224 18.49 4.33 -10.85
N ASN A 225 19.59 4.41 -11.59
CA ASN A 225 20.94 4.13 -11.11
C ASN A 225 21.65 5.42 -10.68
N LEU A 226 21.17 6.00 -9.58
CA LEU A 226 21.69 7.26 -9.05
C LEU A 226 23.17 7.15 -8.66
N SER A 227 23.94 8.18 -9.01
CA SER A 227 25.27 8.40 -8.43
C SER A 227 25.16 8.66 -6.93
N THR A 228 26.28 8.57 -6.21
CA THR A 228 26.33 8.91 -4.78
C THR A 228 25.87 10.36 -4.56
N GLU A 229 26.32 11.29 -5.40
CA GLU A 229 25.96 12.71 -5.33
C GLU A 229 24.48 12.96 -5.62
N GLU A 230 23.93 12.30 -6.66
CA GLU A 230 22.49 12.36 -6.96
C GLU A 230 21.66 11.80 -5.81
N PHE A 231 22.12 10.71 -5.20
CA PHE A 231 21.45 10.11 -4.06
C PHE A 231 21.47 11.03 -2.83
N GLU A 232 22.61 11.65 -2.53
CA GLU A 232 22.72 12.66 -1.46
C GLU A 232 21.87 13.91 -1.76
N TYR A 233 21.74 14.31 -3.03
CA TYR A 233 20.83 15.38 -3.43
C TYR A 233 19.37 15.02 -3.15
N VAL A 234 18.93 13.84 -3.61
CA VAL A 234 17.56 13.33 -3.40
C VAL A 234 17.20 13.24 -1.92
N LYS A 235 18.16 12.89 -1.04
CA LYS A 235 17.91 12.87 0.43
C LYS A 235 17.46 14.21 1.01
N ASN A 236 17.62 15.34 0.32
CA ASN A 236 17.17 16.64 0.85
C ASN A 236 15.66 16.87 0.73
N HIS A 237 14.91 16.07 -0.04
CA HIS A 237 13.49 16.37 -0.24
C HIS A 237 12.63 16.37 1.04
N PRO A 238 12.87 15.54 2.08
CA PRO A 238 12.03 15.58 3.29
C PRO A 238 12.21 16.90 4.05
N ILE A 239 13.43 17.44 4.13
CA ILE A 239 13.66 18.73 4.78
C ILE A 239 13.08 19.88 3.95
N ILE A 240 13.14 19.81 2.61
CA ILE A 240 12.52 20.81 1.74
C ILE A 240 10.99 20.78 1.87
N SER A 241 10.37 19.60 1.83
CA SER A 241 8.93 19.44 2.09
C SER A 241 8.53 19.98 3.46
N TYR A 242 9.32 19.69 4.51
CA TYR A 242 9.12 20.27 5.84
C TYR A 242 9.18 21.80 5.82
N LEU A 243 10.20 22.40 5.19
CA LEU A 243 10.35 23.86 5.14
C LEU A 243 9.19 24.54 4.39
N MET A 244 8.58 23.85 3.42
CA MET A 244 7.38 24.35 2.71
C MET A 244 6.14 24.40 3.61
N ILE A 245 6.06 23.57 4.65
CA ILE A 245 4.92 23.52 5.59
C ILE A 245 5.23 24.12 6.97
N GLY A 246 6.50 24.33 7.30
CA GLY A 246 6.94 24.70 8.65
C GLY A 246 6.34 26.01 9.16
N ASN A 247 6.17 26.99 8.27
CA ASN A 247 5.57 28.29 8.59
C ASN A 247 4.03 28.29 8.64
N MET A 248 3.39 27.14 8.37
CA MET A 248 1.93 27.04 8.32
C MET A 248 1.38 26.72 9.72
N ALA A 249 0.80 27.72 10.38
CA ALA A 249 0.15 27.53 11.69
C ALA A 249 -1.08 26.61 11.64
N SER A 250 -1.72 26.49 10.47
CA SER A 250 -2.84 25.58 10.23
C SER A 250 -2.43 24.10 10.14
N ILE A 251 -1.14 23.81 9.98
CA ILE A 251 -0.63 22.44 9.92
C ILE A 251 -0.11 22.05 11.30
N GLN A 252 -0.65 20.96 11.84
CA GLN A 252 -0.32 20.50 13.18
C GLN A 252 1.12 19.97 13.27
N SER A 253 1.73 20.12 14.44
CA SER A 253 3.11 19.68 14.69
C SER A 253 3.36 18.19 14.33
N PRO A 254 2.47 17.23 14.63
CA PRO A 254 2.66 15.83 14.24
C PRO A 254 2.76 15.62 12.72
N VAL A 255 2.02 16.41 11.93
CA VAL A 255 2.10 16.38 10.46
C VAL A 255 3.49 16.78 9.99
N LYS A 256 4.03 17.87 10.54
CA LYS A 256 5.37 18.38 10.20
C LYS A 256 6.46 17.39 10.61
N THR A 257 6.32 16.78 11.79
CA THR A 257 7.22 15.74 12.27
C THR A 257 7.18 14.50 11.38
N ALA A 258 6.00 14.04 10.98
CA ALA A 258 5.85 12.90 10.07
C ALA A 258 6.42 13.20 8.67
N VAL A 259 6.22 14.42 8.15
CA VAL A 259 6.80 14.83 6.86
C VAL A 259 8.33 14.79 6.89
N LEU A 260 8.93 15.39 7.92
CA LEU A 260 10.38 15.45 8.10
C LEU A 260 11.02 14.06 8.26
N ASN A 261 10.30 13.11 8.86
CA ASN A 261 10.79 11.78 9.19
C ASN A 261 10.22 10.65 8.30
N SER A 262 9.53 10.97 7.22
CA SER A 262 8.77 10.01 6.38
C SER A 262 9.57 8.88 5.75
N HIS A 263 10.90 9.00 5.69
CA HIS A 263 11.83 7.98 5.24
C HIS A 263 12.66 7.38 6.37
N ARG A 264 12.17 7.50 7.61
CA ARG A 264 12.81 7.02 8.84
C ARG A 264 11.88 6.07 9.63
N PRO A 265 11.54 4.89 9.08
CA PRO A 265 10.59 3.95 9.64
C PRO A 265 11.09 3.16 10.87
N TYR A 266 12.38 3.30 11.24
CA TYR A 266 12.93 2.72 12.47
C TYR A 266 13.24 3.78 13.51
N ARG A 267 12.99 3.46 14.78
CA ARG A 267 13.51 4.26 15.90
C ARG A 267 15.02 4.14 16.05
N GLY A 268 15.66 5.30 16.26
CA GLY A 268 17.07 5.40 16.65
C GLY A 268 18.08 5.18 15.51
N GLU A 269 19.34 5.07 15.93
CA GLU A 269 20.48 4.80 15.04
C GLU A 269 20.76 3.29 15.04
N GLY A 270 21.06 2.71 13.89
CA GLY A 270 21.30 1.28 13.75
C GLY A 270 21.52 0.88 12.30
N LEU A 271 21.68 -0.43 12.06
CA LEU A 271 21.83 -0.97 10.70
C LEU A 271 20.46 -0.98 10.00
N ASN A 272 20.04 0.18 9.52
CA ASN A 272 18.77 0.40 8.83
C ASN A 272 18.92 1.46 7.73
N ASN A 273 17.85 1.64 6.96
CA ASN A 273 17.76 2.59 5.86
C ASN A 273 17.07 3.90 6.24
N ASN A 274 17.12 4.34 7.50
CA ASN A 274 16.63 5.66 7.85
C ASN A 274 17.39 6.72 7.04
N TYR A 275 16.67 7.53 6.26
CA TYR A 275 17.25 8.70 5.62
C TYR A 275 16.30 9.91 5.65
N PRO A 276 16.84 11.13 5.74
CA PRO A 276 18.22 11.42 6.16
C PRO A 276 18.50 10.94 7.59
N SER A 277 19.77 10.79 7.97
CA SER A 277 20.12 10.40 9.35
C SER A 277 19.71 11.48 10.36
N THR A 278 19.58 11.12 11.65
CA THR A 278 19.24 12.12 12.69
C THR A 278 20.27 13.25 12.70
N ALA A 279 21.56 12.90 12.62
CA ALA A 279 22.65 13.88 12.61
C ALA A 279 22.54 14.84 11.42
N PHE A 280 22.18 14.33 10.23
CA PHE A 280 21.99 15.17 9.06
C PHE A 280 20.81 16.14 9.24
N LEU A 281 19.66 15.63 9.69
CA LEU A 281 18.47 16.46 9.91
C LEU A 281 18.74 17.53 10.97
N THR A 282 19.31 17.17 12.12
CA THR A 282 19.66 18.10 13.19
C THR A 282 20.61 19.18 12.70
N LYS A 283 21.65 18.81 11.95
CA LYS A 283 22.60 19.79 11.38
C LYS A 283 21.91 20.74 10.42
N ARG A 284 21.20 20.22 9.41
CA ARG A 284 20.56 21.04 8.38
C ARG A 284 19.47 21.93 8.95
N LEU A 285 18.65 21.40 9.84
CA LEU A 285 17.60 22.17 10.49
C LEU A 285 18.19 23.25 11.42
N GLY A 286 19.30 22.95 12.10
CA GLY A 286 20.08 23.93 12.85
C GLY A 286 20.64 25.07 12.00
N GLU A 287 21.16 24.77 10.80
CA GLU A 287 21.61 25.78 9.83
C GLU A 287 20.46 26.73 9.43
N TYR A 288 19.27 26.21 9.16
CA TYR A 288 18.09 27.02 8.86
C TYR A 288 17.58 27.82 10.08
N TYR A 289 17.62 27.22 11.26
CA TYR A 289 17.28 27.90 12.51
C TYR A 289 18.19 29.11 12.74
N GLU A 290 19.51 28.91 12.69
CA GLU A 290 20.48 29.99 12.89
C GLU A 290 20.33 31.11 11.85
N LYS A 291 19.98 30.75 10.62
CA LYS A 291 19.71 31.71 9.54
C LYS A 291 18.49 32.59 9.81
N TYR A 292 17.41 32.03 10.37
CA TYR A 292 16.12 32.71 10.49
C TYR A 292 15.78 33.18 11.92
N LYS A 293 16.52 32.78 12.95
CA LYS A 293 16.19 33.06 14.37
C LYS A 293 15.97 34.53 14.71
N ASN A 294 16.59 35.44 13.97
CA ASN A 294 16.49 36.89 14.19
C ASN A 294 15.52 37.59 13.23
N ASP A 295 14.81 36.85 12.36
CA ASP A 295 13.84 37.41 11.41
C ASP A 295 12.42 37.35 12.00
N PRO A 296 11.82 38.48 12.39
CA PRO A 296 10.48 38.50 12.99
C PRO A 296 9.39 37.98 12.06
N SER A 297 9.59 38.05 10.73
CA SER A 297 8.63 37.53 9.75
C SER A 297 8.60 35.99 9.68
N ARG A 298 9.58 35.35 10.33
CA ARG A 298 9.76 33.88 10.35
C ARG A 298 9.56 33.28 11.74
N SER A 299 9.00 34.02 12.70
CA SER A 299 8.80 33.56 14.09
C SER A 299 8.13 32.19 14.17
N VAL A 300 7.03 31.99 13.43
CA VAL A 300 6.30 30.70 13.40
C VAL A 300 7.19 29.55 12.92
N LEU A 301 7.97 29.77 11.86
CA LEU A 301 8.91 28.77 11.36
C LEU A 301 10.03 28.49 12.36
N VAL A 302 10.58 29.53 13.01
CA VAL A 302 11.66 29.42 13.99
C VAL A 302 11.21 28.62 15.22
N GLU A 303 10.03 28.92 15.74
CA GLU A 303 9.42 28.18 16.85
C GLU A 303 9.19 26.70 16.50
N ASP A 304 8.70 26.41 15.28
CA ASP A 304 8.51 25.03 14.83
C ASP A 304 9.85 24.31 14.67
N MET A 305 10.86 24.95 14.07
CA MET A 305 12.21 24.38 13.94
C MET A 305 12.82 24.05 15.30
N GLN A 306 12.68 24.92 16.29
CA GLN A 306 13.14 24.67 17.65
C GLN A 306 12.45 23.43 18.25
N ARG A 307 11.14 23.29 18.05
CA ARG A 307 10.38 22.11 18.50
C ARG A 307 10.83 20.84 17.78
N GLN A 308 10.99 20.87 16.46
CA GLN A 308 11.45 19.70 15.69
C GLN A 308 12.88 19.30 16.05
N LEU A 309 13.78 20.26 16.29
CA LEU A 309 15.14 19.99 16.80
C LEU A 309 15.09 19.26 18.14
N TYR A 310 14.26 19.73 19.08
CA TYR A 310 14.06 19.05 20.36
C TYR A 310 13.52 17.62 20.17
N ILE A 311 12.53 17.42 19.29
CA ILE A 311 11.96 16.10 18.98
C ILE A 311 13.02 15.15 18.41
N LEU A 312 13.86 15.63 17.49
CA LEU A 312 14.94 14.85 16.88
C LEU A 312 16.00 14.46 17.92
N GLN A 313 16.41 15.40 18.77
CA GLN A 313 17.43 15.18 19.80
C GLN A 313 16.94 14.26 20.93
N SER A 314 15.68 14.39 21.33
CA SER A 314 15.05 13.55 22.36
C SER A 314 14.55 12.20 21.83
N ASN A 315 14.52 12.00 20.51
CA ASN A 315 13.96 10.82 19.85
C ASN A 315 12.53 10.49 20.34
N SER A 316 11.73 11.53 20.54
CA SER A 316 10.40 11.47 21.18
C SER A 316 9.22 11.35 20.21
N TYR A 317 9.48 11.31 18.90
CA TYR A 317 8.41 11.12 17.90
C TYR A 317 7.99 9.64 17.79
N SER A 318 6.73 9.42 17.41
CA SER A 318 6.22 8.10 17.05
C SER A 318 6.76 7.67 15.68
N GLU A 319 7.22 6.42 15.58
CA GLU A 319 7.66 5.82 14.32
C GLU A 319 6.49 5.32 13.46
N ASP A 320 5.29 5.22 14.03
CA ASP A 320 4.13 4.56 13.40
C ASP A 320 3.73 5.29 12.11
N ASP A 321 3.53 6.61 12.19
CA ASP A 321 3.10 7.41 11.05
C ASP A 321 4.18 7.46 9.95
N PRO A 322 5.46 7.77 10.25
CA PRO A 322 6.55 7.61 9.28
C PRO A 322 6.62 6.22 8.63
N ALA A 323 6.46 5.16 9.41
CA ALA A 323 6.53 3.79 8.90
C ALA A 323 5.37 3.46 7.95
N ILE A 324 4.14 3.84 8.32
CA ILE A 324 2.94 3.69 7.48
C ILE A 324 3.08 4.49 6.18
N ILE A 325 3.54 5.75 6.27
CA ILE A 325 3.74 6.61 5.09
C ILE A 325 4.82 6.03 4.18
N SER A 326 5.93 5.56 4.75
CA SER A 326 7.05 5.01 3.99
C SER A 326 6.64 3.76 3.21
N ILE A 327 6.01 2.78 3.86
CA ILE A 327 5.62 1.53 3.19
C ILE A 327 4.49 1.73 2.18
N ALA A 328 3.52 2.59 2.49
CA ALA A 328 2.47 2.99 1.55
C ALA A 328 3.06 3.72 0.33
N GLY A 329 4.06 4.58 0.57
CA GLY A 329 4.78 5.29 -0.49
C GLY A 329 5.60 4.36 -1.39
N GLU A 330 6.26 3.34 -0.83
CA GLU A 330 6.98 2.34 -1.63
C GLU A 330 6.00 1.52 -2.48
N PHE A 331 4.88 1.08 -1.93
CA PHE A 331 3.84 0.40 -2.71
C PHE A 331 3.28 1.31 -3.81
N ALA A 332 2.94 2.56 -3.49
CA ALA A 332 2.45 3.53 -4.46
C ALA A 332 3.44 3.76 -5.61
N SER A 333 4.75 3.88 -5.31
CA SER A 333 5.77 4.03 -6.34
C SER A 333 5.94 2.76 -7.18
N LEU A 334 6.01 1.57 -6.55
CA LEU A 334 6.19 0.30 -7.26
C LEU A 334 5.02 -0.02 -8.21
N SER A 335 3.80 0.31 -7.78
CA SER A 335 2.55 0.07 -8.53
C SER A 335 2.13 1.22 -9.46
N SER A 336 2.98 2.23 -9.65
CA SER A 336 2.75 3.33 -10.60
C SER A 336 3.89 3.40 -11.61
N GLU A 337 3.60 3.92 -12.80
CA GLU A 337 4.61 4.18 -13.83
C GLU A 337 5.68 5.14 -13.29
N GLN A 338 6.95 4.86 -13.55
CA GLN A 338 8.07 5.72 -13.22
C GLN A 338 8.83 6.06 -14.50
N HIS A 339 9.56 7.17 -14.51
CA HIS A 339 10.32 7.61 -15.69
C HIS A 339 11.38 6.57 -16.13
N TRP A 340 11.87 5.76 -15.19
CA TRP A 340 12.91 4.76 -15.39
C TRP A 340 12.42 3.32 -15.28
N ARG A 341 11.11 3.09 -15.08
CA ARG A 341 10.57 1.75 -14.82
C ARG A 341 9.05 1.70 -14.98
N SER A 342 8.55 0.68 -15.68
CA SER A 342 7.11 0.38 -15.75
C SER A 342 6.52 -0.07 -14.42
N ALA A 343 5.23 0.19 -14.21
CA ALA A 343 4.53 -0.23 -13.00
C ALA A 343 4.57 -1.75 -12.82
N TYR A 344 4.83 -2.21 -11.60
CA TYR A 344 4.71 -3.63 -11.26
C TYR A 344 3.26 -4.00 -10.98
N SER A 345 2.93 -5.29 -11.11
CA SER A 345 1.68 -5.81 -10.57
C SER A 345 1.62 -5.59 -9.05
N PRO A 346 0.44 -5.42 -8.44
CA PRO A 346 0.33 -5.27 -6.99
C PRO A 346 0.97 -6.39 -6.18
N VAL A 347 0.80 -7.65 -6.61
CA VAL A 347 1.41 -8.83 -5.95
C VAL A 347 2.95 -8.74 -6.03
N THR A 348 3.48 -8.41 -7.21
CA THR A 348 4.93 -8.24 -7.40
C THR A 348 5.46 -7.08 -6.55
N ALA A 349 4.74 -5.96 -6.47
CA ALA A 349 5.11 -4.83 -5.63
C ALA A 349 5.17 -5.22 -4.14
N MET A 350 4.21 -5.99 -3.64
CA MET A 350 4.23 -6.53 -2.28
C MET A 350 5.44 -7.45 -2.04
N LYS A 351 5.74 -8.37 -2.97
CA LYS A 351 6.93 -9.24 -2.89
C LYS A 351 8.23 -8.43 -2.84
N LEU A 352 8.35 -7.38 -3.67
CA LEU A 352 9.52 -6.50 -3.66
C LEU A 352 9.67 -5.72 -2.35
N ILE A 353 8.57 -5.24 -1.76
CA ILE A 353 8.57 -4.60 -0.43
C ILE A 353 9.04 -5.60 0.63
N LEU A 354 8.51 -6.83 0.62
CA LEU A 354 8.94 -7.89 1.54
C LEU A 354 10.44 -8.12 1.42
N ASN A 355 10.94 -8.30 0.20
CA ASN A 355 12.35 -8.58 -0.11
C ASN A 355 13.29 -7.43 0.29
N ASN A 356 12.81 -6.19 0.31
CA ASN A 356 13.57 -5.01 0.77
C ASN A 356 13.36 -4.68 2.26
N SER A 357 12.51 -5.43 2.96
CA SER A 357 12.00 -5.03 4.27
C SER A 357 13.00 -5.16 5.42
N PHE A 358 14.04 -6.00 5.27
CA PHE A 358 14.96 -6.34 6.37
C PHE A 358 15.67 -5.13 6.99
N PHE A 359 16.12 -4.19 6.15
CA PHE A 359 16.76 -2.94 6.58
C PHE A 359 15.83 -1.72 6.51
N SER A 360 14.65 -1.87 5.92
CA SER A 360 13.79 -0.75 5.56
C SER A 360 12.55 -0.61 6.44
N TYR A 361 12.09 -1.66 7.11
CA TYR A 361 10.88 -1.58 7.92
C TYR A 361 10.94 -2.46 9.17
N ASN A 362 10.48 -1.92 10.30
CA ASN A 362 10.24 -2.71 11.49
C ASN A 362 9.24 -3.85 11.21
N GLU A 363 9.31 -4.92 11.99
CA GLU A 363 8.49 -6.12 11.73
C GLU A 363 7.00 -5.83 11.84
N ARG A 364 6.61 -4.99 12.81
CA ARG A 364 5.21 -4.65 13.09
C ARG A 364 4.56 -4.02 11.87
N VAL A 365 5.16 -2.99 11.26
CA VAL A 365 4.54 -2.30 10.11
C VAL A 365 4.43 -3.22 8.89
N VAL A 366 5.40 -4.10 8.65
CA VAL A 366 5.33 -5.07 7.56
C VAL A 366 4.21 -6.06 7.81
N LYS A 367 4.12 -6.59 9.03
CA LYS A 367 3.03 -7.49 9.41
C LYS A 367 1.67 -6.81 9.24
N GLU A 368 1.47 -5.61 9.77
CA GLU A 368 0.22 -4.85 9.62
C GLU A 368 -0.11 -4.54 8.15
N PHE A 369 0.90 -4.17 7.34
CA PHE A 369 0.69 -3.92 5.93
C PHE A 369 0.21 -5.17 5.18
N PHE A 370 0.83 -6.32 5.43
CA PHE A 370 0.40 -7.57 4.79
C PHE A 370 -0.94 -8.07 5.35
N ASP A 371 -1.11 -8.05 6.66
CA ASP A 371 -2.31 -8.55 7.33
C ASP A 371 -3.54 -7.69 7.01
N PHE A 372 -3.37 -6.38 6.84
CA PHE A 372 -4.49 -5.46 6.61
C PHE A 372 -4.66 -5.06 5.15
N MET A 373 -3.59 -4.95 4.36
CA MET A 373 -3.66 -4.34 3.03
C MET A 373 -3.48 -5.30 1.87
N ALA A 374 -2.73 -6.40 2.04
CA ALA A 374 -2.30 -7.24 0.92
C ALA A 374 -3.45 -7.69 0.02
N LEU A 375 -4.47 -8.34 0.58
CA LEU A 375 -5.64 -8.80 -0.20
C LEU A 375 -6.36 -7.64 -0.88
N SER A 376 -6.65 -6.57 -0.14
CA SER A 376 -7.38 -5.41 -0.67
C SER A 376 -6.63 -4.70 -1.81
N LEU A 377 -5.30 -4.70 -1.78
CA LEU A 377 -4.47 -4.08 -2.82
C LEU A 377 -4.14 -5.03 -3.97
N CYS A 378 -4.28 -6.34 -3.78
CA CYS A 378 -3.91 -7.36 -4.75
C CYS A 378 -5.12 -8.06 -5.37
N GLU A 379 -6.24 -7.38 -5.52
CA GLU A 379 -7.47 -7.96 -6.11
C GLU A 379 -7.89 -9.26 -5.41
N ASN A 380 -7.76 -9.30 -4.09
CA ASN A 380 -8.01 -10.46 -3.25
C ASN A 380 -7.10 -11.67 -3.52
N LYS A 381 -6.00 -11.51 -4.27
CA LYS A 381 -4.97 -12.54 -4.44
C LYS A 381 -4.00 -12.53 -3.26
N SER A 382 -3.69 -13.71 -2.73
CA SER A 382 -2.68 -13.85 -1.67
C SER A 382 -1.28 -13.61 -2.25
N VAL A 383 -0.44 -12.90 -1.49
CA VAL A 383 0.94 -12.57 -1.91
C VAL A 383 1.88 -13.76 -1.71
N LEU A 384 1.67 -14.48 -0.61
CA LEU A 384 2.34 -15.73 -0.28
C LEU A 384 1.28 -16.86 -0.28
N ASN A 385 1.66 -18.05 -0.73
CA ASN A 385 0.80 -19.22 -0.86
C ASN A 385 1.48 -20.48 -0.32
N GLU A 386 0.69 -21.52 -0.06
CA GLU A 386 1.23 -22.85 0.23
C GLU A 386 2.10 -23.35 -0.92
N GLY A 387 3.23 -23.95 -0.59
CA GLY A 387 4.24 -24.37 -1.55
C GLY A 387 5.25 -23.29 -1.95
N ASP A 388 4.99 -22.01 -1.66
CA ASP A 388 5.96 -20.95 -1.93
C ASP A 388 7.22 -21.11 -1.08
N TYR A 389 8.36 -20.71 -1.65
CA TYR A 389 9.63 -20.67 -0.94
C TYR A 389 9.89 -19.28 -0.37
N VAL A 390 10.34 -19.20 0.88
CA VAL A 390 10.64 -17.95 1.57
C VAL A 390 11.96 -18.02 2.31
N ILE A 391 12.51 -16.86 2.67
CA ILE A 391 13.61 -16.76 3.61
C ILE A 391 13.12 -16.08 4.88
N VAL A 392 13.37 -16.75 5.99
CA VAL A 392 13.13 -16.21 7.33
C VAL A 392 14.44 -15.84 8.01
N VAL A 393 14.36 -14.86 8.90
CA VAL A 393 15.45 -14.48 9.78
C VAL A 393 15.09 -14.72 11.23
N SER A 394 16.07 -15.18 11.99
CA SER A 394 16.02 -15.25 13.46
C SER A 394 17.34 -14.78 14.05
N THR A 395 17.28 -14.20 15.24
CA THR A 395 18.45 -13.81 16.00
C THR A 395 18.62 -14.75 17.18
N ASP A 396 19.81 -15.32 17.35
CA ASP A 396 20.11 -16.18 18.51
C ASP A 396 20.50 -15.37 19.76
N SER A 397 20.76 -16.07 20.87
CA SER A 397 21.16 -15.47 22.14
C SER A 397 22.52 -14.74 22.08
N GLN A 398 23.31 -14.95 21.03
CA GLN A 398 24.58 -14.25 20.78
C GLN A 398 24.43 -13.09 19.79
N HIS A 399 23.20 -12.66 19.50
CA HIS A 399 22.87 -11.63 18.51
C HIS A 399 23.30 -11.95 17.08
N LYS A 400 23.54 -13.24 16.77
CA LYS A 400 23.85 -13.66 15.41
C LYS A 400 22.57 -13.90 14.63
N ILE A 401 22.51 -13.30 13.45
CA ILE A 401 21.37 -13.43 12.53
C ILE A 401 21.56 -14.66 11.66
N HIS A 402 20.54 -15.52 11.64
CA HIS A 402 20.47 -16.70 10.80
C HIS A 402 19.45 -16.49 9.70
N PHE A 403 19.80 -16.91 8.48
CA PHE A 403 18.93 -16.84 7.31
C PHE A 403 18.58 -18.27 6.89
N GLU A 404 17.31 -18.60 6.97
CA GLU A 404 16.79 -19.95 6.77
C GLU A 404 15.82 -19.95 5.59
N THR A 405 16.06 -20.83 4.63
CA THR A 405 15.15 -21.05 3.50
C THR A 405 14.08 -22.04 3.93
N CYS A 406 12.82 -21.70 3.72
CA CYS A 406 11.67 -22.51 4.11
C CYS A 406 10.70 -22.67 2.94
N VAL A 407 9.93 -23.75 2.96
CA VAL A 407 8.70 -23.88 2.17
C VAL A 407 7.51 -23.58 3.07
N ILE A 408 6.51 -22.91 2.53
CA ILE A 408 5.25 -22.68 3.22
C ILE A 408 4.41 -23.95 3.18
N LYS A 409 4.03 -24.45 4.36
CA LYS A 409 3.19 -25.65 4.50
C LYS A 409 1.72 -25.32 4.65
N GLU A 410 1.41 -24.22 5.32
CA GLU A 410 0.04 -23.78 5.57
C GLU A 410 0.02 -22.25 5.73
N ILE A 411 -0.97 -21.59 5.11
CA ILE A 411 -1.23 -20.16 5.33
C ILE A 411 -2.63 -19.96 5.88
N ASN A 412 -2.67 -19.27 7.01
CA ASN A 412 -3.90 -18.81 7.63
C ASN A 412 -4.09 -17.30 7.42
N LYS A 413 -5.01 -16.67 8.17
CA LYS A 413 -5.38 -15.25 8.05
C LYS A 413 -4.21 -14.26 7.89
N ASN A 414 -3.07 -14.52 8.52
CA ASN A 414 -1.91 -13.64 8.55
C ASN A 414 -0.81 -14.18 7.62
N GLN A 415 -0.68 -13.61 6.42
CA GLN A 415 0.22 -14.14 5.37
C GLN A 415 1.70 -14.17 5.78
N THR A 416 2.13 -13.29 6.69
CA THR A 416 3.53 -13.19 7.14
C THR A 416 3.85 -14.10 8.34
N ARG A 417 2.86 -14.85 8.85
CA ARG A 417 3.00 -15.78 9.98
C ARG A 417 2.55 -17.21 9.61
N PRO A 418 3.08 -17.80 8.54
CA PRO A 418 2.67 -19.13 8.07
C PRO A 418 3.26 -20.27 8.92
N LEU A 419 2.77 -21.49 8.67
CA LEU A 419 3.47 -22.72 9.04
C LEU A 419 4.54 -23.00 7.99
N LEU A 420 5.77 -23.23 8.42
CA LEU A 420 6.94 -23.39 7.58
C LEU A 420 7.62 -24.73 7.82
N GLU A 421 8.20 -25.29 6.77
CA GLU A 421 9.15 -26.40 6.86
C GLU A 421 10.51 -25.93 6.33
N ARG A 422 11.56 -26.10 7.13
CA ARG A 422 12.90 -25.66 6.78
C ARG A 422 13.49 -26.53 5.68
N VAL A 423 14.01 -25.87 4.65
CA VAL A 423 14.75 -26.48 3.54
C VAL A 423 16.25 -26.43 3.78
N GLY A 424 16.75 -25.37 4.43
CA GLY A 424 18.19 -25.18 4.67
C GLY A 424 18.56 -23.81 5.21
N THR A 425 19.86 -23.52 5.21
CA THR A 425 20.42 -22.19 5.52
C THR A 425 21.16 -21.63 4.34
N ILE A 426 21.19 -20.31 4.20
CA ILE A 426 21.87 -19.61 3.11
C ILE A 426 22.45 -18.29 3.63
N ARG A 427 23.49 -17.74 3.00
CA ARG A 427 24.02 -16.42 3.37
C ARG A 427 23.52 -15.33 2.42
N PRO A 428 23.09 -14.17 2.93
CA PRO A 428 22.75 -13.03 2.09
C PRO A 428 24.01 -12.39 1.49
N VAL A 429 23.82 -11.71 0.37
CA VAL A 429 24.80 -10.79 -0.22
C VAL A 429 24.32 -9.37 0.06
N PHE A 430 25.11 -8.63 0.83
CA PHE A 430 24.78 -7.24 1.16
C PHE A 430 25.42 -6.27 0.18
N SER A 431 24.71 -5.17 -0.09
CA SER A 431 25.26 -4.02 -0.80
C SER A 431 24.92 -2.73 -0.04
N ASN A 432 25.84 -1.77 -0.10
CA ASN A 432 25.65 -0.43 0.43
C ASN A 432 26.06 0.62 -0.62
N LYS A 433 25.18 0.85 -1.60
CA LYS A 433 25.32 1.93 -2.59
C LYS A 433 24.30 3.03 -2.25
N GLY A 434 24.49 3.66 -1.09
CA GLY A 434 23.57 4.67 -0.55
C GLY A 434 22.44 4.11 0.33
N LYS A 435 21.89 2.94 -0.01
CA LYS A 435 20.97 2.17 0.85
C LYS A 435 21.52 0.77 1.10
N LEU A 436 21.35 0.26 2.32
CA LEU A 436 21.62 -1.11 2.70
C LEU A 436 20.56 -2.02 2.08
N LYS A 437 21.00 -3.02 1.31
CA LYS A 437 20.09 -3.97 0.67
C LYS A 437 20.66 -5.38 0.70
N ILE A 438 19.78 -6.36 0.78
CA ILE A 438 20.07 -7.73 0.36
C ILE A 438 19.89 -7.75 -1.16
N VAL A 439 20.98 -7.83 -1.91
CA VAL A 439 20.93 -7.85 -3.39
C VAL A 439 20.72 -9.25 -3.94
N GLY A 440 20.81 -10.26 -3.08
CA GLY A 440 20.61 -11.66 -3.40
C GLY A 440 21.18 -12.55 -2.31
N TYR A 441 21.28 -13.85 -2.59
CA TYR A 441 21.81 -14.84 -1.67
C TYR A 441 22.91 -15.68 -2.33
N ASP A 442 23.99 -15.93 -1.60
CA ASP A 442 25.10 -16.71 -2.13
C ASP A 442 24.74 -18.20 -2.17
N ARG A 443 24.35 -18.65 -3.36
CA ARG A 443 23.98 -20.03 -3.68
C ARG A 443 25.05 -21.05 -3.27
N LYS A 444 26.34 -20.69 -3.26
CA LYS A 444 27.43 -21.60 -2.86
C LYS A 444 27.44 -21.89 -1.35
N THR A 445 26.79 -21.02 -0.57
CA THR A 445 26.73 -21.14 0.89
C THR A 445 25.50 -21.92 1.37
N PHE A 446 24.62 -22.31 0.44
CA PHE A 446 23.41 -23.06 0.78
C PHE A 446 23.76 -24.40 1.41
N ARG A 447 23.16 -24.67 2.58
CA ARG A 447 23.30 -25.93 3.32
C ARG A 447 21.93 -26.54 3.55
N PRO A 448 21.59 -27.66 2.89
CA PRO A 448 20.28 -28.29 3.06
C PRO A 448 20.12 -28.84 4.47
N ASP A 449 18.88 -28.79 4.98
CA ASP A 449 18.51 -29.41 6.26
C ASP A 449 17.69 -30.67 6.01
N ILE A 450 18.30 -31.83 6.31
CA ILE A 450 17.65 -33.14 6.15
C ILE A 450 16.56 -33.35 7.21
N ARG A 451 16.65 -32.67 8.37
CA ARG A 451 15.71 -32.85 9.48
C ARG A 451 14.35 -32.20 9.22
N LYS A 452 14.28 -31.25 8.28
CA LYS A 452 13.05 -30.54 7.91
C LYS A 452 12.28 -29.99 9.11
N ALA A 453 12.97 -29.21 9.94
CA ALA A 453 12.35 -28.60 11.12
C ALA A 453 11.12 -27.78 10.73
N VAL A 454 10.04 -27.94 11.49
CA VAL A 454 8.79 -27.21 11.27
C VAL A 454 8.73 -25.99 12.20
N PHE A 455 8.40 -24.83 11.65
CA PHE A 455 8.23 -23.59 12.40
C PHE A 455 6.80 -23.09 12.24
N ASN A 456 6.13 -22.81 13.36
CA ASN A 456 4.79 -22.25 13.33
C ASN A 456 4.86 -20.77 13.74
N LEU A 457 4.98 -19.88 12.75
CA LEU A 457 5.09 -18.45 13.01
C LEU A 457 3.76 -17.85 13.51
N ALA A 458 2.63 -18.55 13.38
CA ALA A 458 1.39 -18.12 14.02
C ALA A 458 1.48 -18.16 15.55
N ASN A 459 2.42 -18.92 16.11
CA ASN A 459 2.75 -18.86 17.52
C ASN A 459 3.53 -17.59 17.84
N ALA A 460 2.97 -16.73 18.70
CA ALA A 460 3.54 -15.42 19.02
C ALA A 460 4.94 -15.45 19.64
N VAL A 461 5.39 -16.61 20.16
CA VAL A 461 6.75 -16.77 20.71
C VAL A 461 7.81 -17.13 19.66
N ASP A 462 7.44 -17.50 18.43
CA ASP A 462 8.44 -17.77 17.39
C ASP A 462 9.06 -16.44 16.90
N PRO A 463 10.37 -16.22 17.08
CA PRO A 463 11.01 -14.95 16.75
C PRO A 463 11.29 -14.80 15.24
N ARG A 464 10.96 -15.82 14.42
CA ARG A 464 11.27 -15.81 13.00
C ARG A 464 10.38 -14.85 12.24
N ARG A 465 11.01 -14.03 11.40
CA ARG A 465 10.33 -13.11 10.48
C ARG A 465 10.56 -13.52 9.04
N VAL A 466 9.49 -13.59 8.24
CA VAL A 466 9.59 -13.70 6.79
C VAL A 466 10.09 -12.37 6.22
N ILE A 467 11.18 -12.41 5.46
CA ILE A 467 11.82 -11.20 4.90
C ILE A 467 12.09 -11.30 3.40
N TYR A 468 11.80 -12.44 2.79
CA TYR A 468 12.04 -12.62 1.37
C TYR A 468 11.10 -13.70 0.81
N SER A 469 10.45 -13.40 -0.31
CA SER A 469 9.76 -14.35 -1.17
C SER A 469 10.72 -14.78 -2.27
N ILE A 470 11.05 -16.08 -2.32
CA ILE A 470 11.85 -16.67 -3.40
C ILE A 470 10.87 -16.98 -4.53
N ASP A 471 10.72 -16.03 -5.44
CA ASP A 471 9.76 -16.09 -6.54
C ASP A 471 10.46 -16.50 -7.86
N PRO A 472 9.88 -17.40 -8.66
CA PRO A 472 10.50 -17.91 -9.88
C PRO A 472 10.67 -16.85 -10.98
N GLU A 473 9.90 -15.75 -10.95
CA GLU A 473 10.05 -14.64 -11.90
C GLU A 473 11.07 -13.59 -11.39
N LEU A 474 11.15 -13.39 -10.07
CA LEU A 474 12.04 -12.39 -9.46
C LEU A 474 13.47 -12.91 -9.20
N ASP A 475 13.62 -14.17 -8.80
CA ASP A 475 14.92 -14.83 -8.58
C ASP A 475 14.89 -16.31 -9.02
N PRO A 476 14.72 -16.59 -10.34
CA PRO A 476 14.69 -17.95 -10.87
C PRO A 476 15.90 -18.81 -10.43
N PRO A 477 17.15 -18.29 -10.45
CA PRO A 477 18.31 -19.10 -10.06
C PRO A 477 18.31 -19.55 -8.61
N LEU A 478 17.77 -18.76 -7.68
CA LEU A 478 17.60 -19.16 -6.28
C LEU A 478 16.41 -20.12 -6.13
N PHE A 479 15.28 -19.83 -6.79
CA PHE A 479 14.11 -20.70 -6.79
C PHE A 479 14.49 -22.13 -7.20
N ASP A 480 15.15 -22.30 -8.34
CA ASP A 480 15.57 -23.60 -8.88
C ASP A 480 16.52 -24.36 -7.94
N LEU A 481 17.36 -23.64 -7.19
CA LEU A 481 18.27 -24.26 -6.22
C LEU A 481 17.47 -24.85 -5.05
N ILE A 482 16.56 -24.06 -4.49
CA ILE A 482 15.78 -24.44 -3.32
C ILE A 482 14.75 -25.51 -3.66
N ASP A 483 14.02 -25.39 -4.78
CA ASP A 483 13.06 -26.39 -5.24
C ASP A 483 13.72 -27.76 -5.45
N ARG A 484 14.84 -27.80 -6.19
CA ARG A 484 15.59 -29.05 -6.41
C ARG A 484 16.07 -29.66 -5.09
N SER A 485 16.52 -28.85 -4.14
CA SER A 485 16.95 -29.34 -2.83
C SER A 485 15.78 -29.90 -2.01
N TYR A 486 14.64 -29.22 -2.06
CA TYR A 486 13.44 -29.62 -1.34
C TYR A 486 12.89 -30.96 -1.85
N ARG A 487 12.80 -31.13 -3.18
CA ARG A 487 12.35 -32.37 -3.82
C ARG A 487 13.29 -33.55 -3.55
N LYS A 488 14.60 -33.34 -3.58
CA LYS A 488 15.59 -34.39 -3.28
C LYS A 488 15.51 -34.93 -1.86
N THR A 489 15.05 -34.10 -0.93
CA THR A 489 14.91 -34.44 0.49
C THR A 489 13.47 -34.79 0.86
N ALA A 490 12.53 -34.76 -0.09
CA ALA A 490 11.15 -35.21 0.12
C ALA A 490 11.10 -36.75 0.22
N PRO A 491 10.31 -37.31 1.15
CA PRO A 491 10.12 -38.76 1.21
C PRO A 491 9.54 -39.26 -0.12
N LYS A 492 10.06 -40.38 -0.64
CA LYS A 492 9.73 -40.97 -1.96
C LYS A 492 8.24 -41.39 -2.13
N SER A 493 7.35 -41.12 -1.18
CA SER A 493 5.94 -41.51 -1.24
C SER A 493 5.03 -40.47 -1.91
N VAL A 494 5.58 -39.40 -2.48
CA VAL A 494 4.83 -38.39 -3.25
C VAL A 494 5.64 -38.05 -4.50
N ALA A 495 5.63 -38.98 -5.46
CA ALA A 495 6.12 -38.79 -6.83
C ALA A 495 5.06 -39.32 -7.79
#